data_AF-A0A2V7LFX6-F1
#
_entry.id   AF-A0A2V7LFX6-F1
#
_cell.length_a   1.000
_cell.length_b   1.000
_cell.length_c   1.000
_cell.angle_alpha   90.00
_cell.angle_beta   90.00
_cell.angle_gamma   90.00
#
_symmetry.space_group_name_H-M   'P 1'
#
loop_
_entity.id
_entity.type
_entity.pdbx_description
1 polymer ?
#
loop_
_entity_poly.entity_id
_entity_poly.type
_entity_poly.pdbx_seq_one_letter_code
_entity_poly.pdbx_strand_id
1 'polypeptide(L)'
;MAVVYNACSSNAPEWSPDGQSVAFHRDVGGTLQVFVLDVRTRAVRQLTSVGRNEDPTWAPDSRHMAFVSDRSGYRQLWIIDLETGRIRPLLQKSGARLPAWSPRLPETASSTP
;
A
#
# COMPACT_ATOMS: atom_id res chain seq x y z
N MET A 1 -9.06 12.37 2.05
CA MET A 1 -8.29 11.17 1.64
C MET A 1 -9.23 9.98 1.70
N ALA A 2 -9.59 9.43 0.54
CA ALA A 2 -10.34 8.18 0.44
C ALA A 2 -9.32 7.06 0.17
N VAL A 3 -9.34 5.98 0.93
CA VAL A 3 -8.61 4.76 0.60
C VAL A 3 -9.67 3.77 0.18
N VAL A 4 -9.75 3.47 -1.12
CA VAL A 4 -10.65 2.43 -1.64
C VAL A 4 -9.86 1.14 -1.65
N TYR A 5 -10.32 0.21 -0.83
CA TYR A 5 -9.77 -1.13 -0.69
C TYR A 5 -10.28 -1.98 -1.85
N ASN A 6 -9.47 -2.16 -2.89
CA ASN A 6 -9.74 -3.17 -3.91
C ASN A 6 -8.90 -4.39 -3.55
N ALA A 7 -9.39 -5.21 -2.61
CA ALA A 7 -8.73 -6.47 -2.28
C ALA A 7 -8.82 -7.44 -3.45
N CYS A 8 -7.81 -7.39 -4.31
CA CYS A 8 -7.39 -8.56 -5.04
C CYS A 8 -6.03 -8.98 -4.48
N SER A 9 -5.96 -10.24 -4.06
CA SER A 9 -4.77 -10.98 -3.62
C SER A 9 -4.28 -10.78 -2.19
N SER A 10 -4.91 -11.48 -1.25
CA SER A 10 -4.48 -11.60 0.15
C SER A 10 -3.20 -12.45 0.34
N ASN A 11 -2.26 -12.43 -0.61
CA ASN A 11 -0.95 -13.11 -0.57
C ASN A 11 -0.06 -12.87 -1.81
N ALA A 12 -0.51 -12.15 -2.84
CA ALA A 12 0.33 -11.92 -4.01
C ALA A 12 1.18 -10.65 -3.83
N PRO A 13 2.38 -10.62 -4.43
CA PRO A 13 3.12 -9.38 -4.56
C PRO A 13 2.35 -8.35 -5.40
N GLU A 14 2.41 -7.07 -5.02
CA GLU A 14 1.76 -5.97 -5.72
C GLU A 14 2.78 -5.04 -6.38
N TRP A 15 2.58 -4.73 -7.66
CA TRP A 15 3.37 -3.75 -8.38
C TRP A 15 3.02 -2.33 -7.97
N SER A 16 4.02 -1.46 -7.83
CA SER A 16 3.78 -0.02 -7.71
C SER A 16 3.16 0.53 -9.00
N PRO A 17 2.30 1.56 -8.92
CA PRO A 17 1.69 2.16 -10.11
C PRO A 17 2.69 2.68 -11.15
N ASP A 18 3.88 3.12 -10.72
CA ASP A 18 4.99 3.54 -11.59
C ASP A 18 5.82 2.37 -12.17
N GLY A 19 5.52 1.13 -11.78
CA GLY A 19 6.20 -0.09 -12.23
C GLY A 19 7.64 -0.26 -11.73
N GLN A 20 8.13 0.60 -10.83
CA GLN A 20 9.52 0.57 -10.36
C GLN A 20 9.75 -0.39 -9.18
N SER A 21 8.68 -0.73 -8.46
CA SER A 21 8.76 -1.44 -7.20
C SER A 21 7.73 -2.56 -7.10
N VAL A 22 8.05 -3.57 -6.30
CA VAL A 22 7.12 -4.64 -5.94
C VAL A 22 7.03 -4.74 -4.42
N ALA A 23 5.81 -4.62 -3.90
CA ALA A 23 5.49 -4.80 -2.49
C ALA A 23 5.12 -6.25 -2.21
N PHE A 24 5.57 -6.78 -1.08
CA PHE A 24 5.22 -8.13 -0.64
C PHE A 24 5.38 -8.23 0.87
N HIS A 25 4.81 -9.26 1.47
CA HIS A 25 5.14 -9.64 2.85
C HIS A 25 5.90 -10.96 2.87
N ARG A 26 6.75 -11.14 3.88
CA ARG A 26 7.41 -12.43 4.15
C ARG A 26 7.54 -12.65 5.65
N ASP A 27 7.66 -13.92 6.03
CA ASP A 27 7.97 -14.28 7.41
C ASP A 27 9.40 -13.84 7.79
N VAL A 28 9.51 -13.19 8.93
CA VAL A 28 10.78 -12.84 9.59
C VAL A 28 10.69 -13.30 11.04
N GLY A 29 11.23 -14.48 11.33
CA GLY A 29 11.27 -15.02 12.68
C GLY A 29 9.88 -15.36 13.24
N GLY A 30 8.98 -15.87 12.42
CA GLY A 30 7.61 -16.25 12.80
C GLY A 30 6.60 -15.10 12.72
N THR A 31 7.01 -13.93 12.25
CA THR A 31 6.13 -12.75 12.11
C THR A 31 6.19 -12.21 10.69
N LEU A 32 5.03 -12.03 10.05
CA LEU A 32 4.96 -11.41 8.73
C LEU A 32 5.37 -9.93 8.81
N GLN A 33 6.24 -9.53 7.90
CA GLN A 33 6.68 -8.15 7.72
C GLN A 33 6.54 -7.74 6.25
N VAL A 34 6.30 -6.45 6.02
CA VAL A 34 6.16 -5.86 4.68
C VAL A 34 7.53 -5.41 4.16
N PHE A 35 7.76 -5.68 2.88
CA PHE A 35 8.98 -5.38 2.14
C PHE A 35 8.64 -4.73 0.80
N VAL A 36 9.64 -4.04 0.24
CA VAL A 36 9.64 -3.56 -1.14
C VAL A 36 10.92 -4.00 -1.84
N LEU A 37 10.76 -4.52 -3.05
CA LEU A 37 11.82 -4.78 -4.01
C LEU A 37 11.87 -3.63 -5.01
N ASP A 38 13.02 -2.97 -5.14
CA ASP A 38 13.32 -2.11 -6.29
C ASP A 38 13.71 -2.99 -7.48
N VAL A 39 12.99 -2.85 -8.59
CA VAL A 39 13.09 -3.77 -9.73
C VAL A 39 14.41 -3.57 -10.48
N ARG A 40 14.88 -2.32 -10.59
CA ARG A 40 16.08 -1.96 -11.34
C ARG A 40 17.35 -2.42 -10.64
N THR A 41 17.42 -2.19 -9.33
CA THR A 41 18.61 -2.48 -8.51
C THR A 41 18.56 -3.87 -7.87
N ARG A 42 17.39 -4.51 -7.87
CA ARG A 42 17.10 -5.74 -7.11
C ARG A 42 17.27 -5.58 -5.59
N ALA A 43 17.33 -4.35 -5.09
CA ALA A 43 17.46 -4.09 -3.67
C ALA A 43 16.13 -4.39 -2.95
N VAL A 44 16.22 -5.14 -1.85
CA VAL A 44 15.07 -5.43 -0.98
C VAL A 44 15.18 -4.59 0.29
N ARG A 45 14.12 -3.85 0.60
CA ARG A 45 14.03 -3.03 1.81
C ARG A 45 12.87 -3.49 2.69
N GLN A 46 13.16 -3.71 3.97
CA GLN A 46 12.12 -3.94 4.97
C GLN A 46 11.43 -2.62 5.34
N LEU A 47 10.11 -2.60 5.31
CA LEU A 47 9.30 -1.41 5.63
C LEU A 47 8.80 -1.42 7.07
N THR A 48 8.58 -2.60 7.65
CA THR A 48 7.98 -2.76 8.97
C THR A 48 8.80 -3.71 9.84
N SER A 49 8.82 -3.46 11.15
CA SER A 49 9.52 -4.29 12.14
C SER A 49 8.73 -4.55 13.43
N VAL A 50 7.53 -3.96 13.55
CA VAL A 50 6.69 -4.03 14.76
C VAL A 50 5.31 -4.56 14.41
N GLY A 51 4.86 -5.57 15.17
CA GLY A 51 3.62 -6.32 14.92
C GLY A 51 3.73 -7.26 13.72
N ARG A 52 2.65 -8.01 13.46
CA ARG A 52 2.44 -8.78 12.22
C ARG A 52 1.84 -7.87 11.17
N ASN A 53 2.51 -7.77 10.01
CA ASN A 53 2.17 -6.86 8.93
C ASN A 53 2.00 -7.63 7.63
N GLU A 54 0.84 -7.48 6.98
CA GLU A 54 0.47 -8.25 5.79
C GLU A 54 -0.41 -7.43 4.84
N ASP A 55 -0.71 -8.02 3.69
CA ASP A 55 -1.57 -7.44 2.64
C ASP A 55 -1.17 -5.99 2.25
N PRO A 56 0.08 -5.75 1.83
CA PRO A 56 0.49 -4.42 1.39
C PRO A 56 -0.20 -4.03 0.10
N THR A 57 -0.64 -2.78 0.00
CA THR A 57 -1.21 -2.21 -1.22
C THR A 57 -0.77 -0.78 -1.47
N TRP A 58 -0.45 -0.47 -2.72
CA TRP A 58 0.07 0.83 -3.11
C TRP A 58 -1.04 1.87 -3.23
N ALA A 59 -0.73 3.09 -2.78
CA ALA A 59 -1.49 4.25 -3.19
C ALA A 59 -1.14 4.61 -4.65
N PRO A 60 -2.06 5.27 -5.40
CA PRO A 60 -1.81 5.70 -6.77
C PRO A 60 -0.58 6.62 -6.96
N ASP A 61 -0.07 7.21 -5.89
CA ASP A 61 1.10 8.09 -5.90
C ASP A 61 2.45 7.35 -5.86
N SER A 62 2.46 6.00 -5.82
CA SER A 62 3.67 5.16 -5.73
C SER A 62 4.60 5.48 -4.55
N ARG A 63 4.11 6.23 -3.55
CA ARG A 63 4.87 6.66 -2.37
C ARG A 63 4.25 6.13 -1.09
N HIS A 64 2.93 6.10 -1.01
CA HIS A 64 2.24 5.58 0.16
C HIS A 64 1.85 4.13 -0.05
N MET A 65 1.84 3.39 1.05
CA MET A 65 1.40 2.00 1.06
C MET A 65 0.52 1.75 2.27
N ALA A 66 -0.65 1.17 2.04
CA ALA A 66 -1.51 0.67 3.11
C ALA A 66 -1.22 -0.81 3.38
N PHE A 67 -1.43 -1.25 4.62
CA PHE A 67 -1.26 -2.65 5.02
C PHE A 67 -2.03 -2.94 6.30
N VAL A 68 -2.29 -4.21 6.58
CA VAL A 68 -2.93 -4.66 7.83
C VAL A 68 -1.85 -4.87 8.89
N SER A 69 -2.07 -4.37 10.09
CA SER A 69 -1.17 -4.57 11.22
C SER A 69 -1.90 -4.75 12.55
N ASP A 70 -1.36 -5.60 13.41
CA ASP A 70 -1.82 -5.81 14.79
C ASP A 70 -1.00 -5.03 15.84
N ARG A 71 -0.10 -4.13 15.41
CA ARG A 71 0.86 -3.42 16.29
C ARG A 71 0.26 -2.62 17.45
N SER A 72 -1.05 -2.38 17.44
CA SER A 72 -1.80 -1.71 18.51
C SER A 72 -2.59 -2.69 19.40
N GLY A 73 -2.34 -3.99 19.30
CA GLY A 73 -3.05 -5.05 20.01
C GLY A 73 -4.28 -5.63 19.29
N TYR A 74 -4.66 -5.07 18.13
CA TYR A 74 -5.73 -5.61 17.27
C TYR A 74 -5.46 -5.25 15.81
N ARG A 75 -5.96 -6.08 14.89
CA ARG A 75 -5.78 -5.88 13.43
C ARG A 75 -6.49 -4.62 12.96
N GLN A 76 -5.76 -3.72 12.33
CA GLN A 76 -6.31 -2.53 11.69
C GLN A 76 -5.46 -2.07 10.50
N LEU A 77 -5.97 -1.12 9.73
CA LEU A 77 -5.27 -0.56 8.58
C LEU A 77 -4.29 0.54 8.99
N TRP A 78 -3.10 0.45 8.43
CA TRP A 78 -2.03 1.42 8.59
C TRP A 78 -1.55 1.90 7.23
N ILE A 79 -0.98 3.09 7.20
CA ILE A 79 -0.25 3.62 6.04
C ILE A 79 1.19 3.86 6.45
N ILE A 80 2.11 3.51 5.56
CA ILE A 80 3.49 3.96 5.55
C ILE A 80 3.72 4.93 4.38
N ASP A 81 4.47 5.99 4.64
CA ASP A 81 5.08 6.85 3.62
C ASP A 81 6.50 6.34 3.35
N LEU A 82 6.79 5.88 2.13
CA LEU A 82 8.07 5.27 1.80
C LEU A 82 9.23 6.27 1.73
N GLU A 83 8.95 7.56 1.55
CA GLU A 83 9.97 8.62 1.53
C GLU A 83 10.43 8.96 2.94
N THR A 84 9.48 9.12 3.87
CA THR A 84 9.79 9.54 5.25
C THR A 84 9.93 8.37 6.23
N GLY A 85 9.47 7.17 5.85
CA GLY A 85 9.36 6.01 6.75
C GLY A 85 8.26 6.16 7.79
N ARG A 86 7.44 7.22 7.75
CA ARG A 86 6.42 7.48 8.75
C ARG A 86 5.26 6.49 8.62
N ILE A 87 4.90 5.87 9.74
CA ILE A 87 3.81 4.91 9.85
C ILE A 87 2.68 5.49 10.72
N ARG A 88 1.42 5.41 10.27
CA ARG A 88 0.25 5.91 11.01
C ARG A 88 -1.00 5.07 10.75
N PRO A 89 -1.96 5.00 11.71
CA PRO A 89 -3.23 4.35 11.45
C PRO A 89 -4.00 5.11 10.37
N LEU A 90 -4.71 4.38 9.50
CA LEU A 90 -5.53 4.97 8.45
C LEU A 90 -6.85 5.52 9.02
N LEU A 91 -7.46 4.81 9.98
CA LEU A 91 -8.68 5.25 10.65
C LEU A 91 -8.33 5.83 12.03
N GLN A 92 -8.29 7.15 12.11
CA GLN A 92 -8.49 7.85 13.37
C GLN A 92 -10.01 8.00 13.55
N LYS A 93 -10.55 7.55 14.68
CA LYS A 93 -11.98 7.55 15.02
C LYS A 93 -12.61 8.95 14.79
N SER A 94 -13.24 9.20 13.63
CA SER A 94 -14.24 10.27 13.43
C SER A 94 -15.04 10.01 12.15
N GLY A 95 -16.37 10.05 12.25
CA GLY A 95 -17.31 9.61 11.21
C GLY A 95 -17.31 10.48 9.95
N ALA A 96 -16.73 9.96 8.87
CA ALA A 96 -16.95 10.46 7.52
C ALA A 96 -17.50 9.30 6.66
N ARG A 97 -18.70 9.51 6.11
CA ARG A 97 -19.41 8.55 5.28
C ARG A 97 -19.01 8.82 3.83
N LEU A 98 -18.47 7.78 3.18
CA LEU A 98 -18.17 7.64 1.74
C LEU A 98 -16.77 8.10 1.27
N PRO A 99 -15.77 7.21 1.28
CA PRO A 99 -14.58 7.35 0.44
C PRO A 99 -14.85 6.82 -0.98
N ALA A 100 -14.64 7.64 -2.01
CA ALA A 100 -14.59 7.22 -3.42
C ALA A 100 -13.36 7.83 -4.12
N TRP A 101 -12.78 7.13 -5.08
CA TRP A 101 -11.84 7.69 -6.05
C TRP A 101 -12.56 7.96 -7.36
N SER A 102 -12.35 9.12 -7.98
CA SER A 102 -12.77 9.35 -9.37
C SER A 102 -11.62 8.94 -10.31
N PRO A 103 -11.84 8.08 -11.31
CA PRO A 103 -10.92 8.00 -12.44
C PRO A 103 -10.97 9.33 -13.22
N ARG A 104 -9.82 9.75 -13.78
CA ARG A 104 -9.84 10.80 -14.81
C ARG A 104 -10.41 10.19 -16.08
N LEU A 105 -11.46 10.81 -16.63
CA LEU A 105 -11.97 10.48 -17.95
C LEU A 105 -10.81 10.61 -18.96
N PRO A 106 -10.64 9.67 -19.90
CA PRO A 106 -9.78 9.93 -21.05
C PRO A 106 -10.31 11.15 -21.78
N GLU A 107 -9.48 12.16 -22.03
CA GLU A 107 -9.76 13.08 -23.13
C GLU A 107 -9.84 12.22 -24.39
N THR A 108 -11.03 12.10 -24.97
CA THR A 108 -11.16 11.53 -26.30
C THR A 108 -10.48 12.49 -27.27
N ALA A 109 -9.18 12.29 -27.47
CA ALA A 109 -8.55 12.58 -28.74
C ALA A 109 -9.14 11.61 -29.77
N SER A 110 -10.20 12.04 -30.45
CA SER A 110 -10.50 11.53 -31.78
C SER A 110 -10.09 12.60 -32.79
N SER A 111 -8.81 12.58 -33.15
CA SER A 111 -8.40 12.72 -34.55
C SER A 111 -8.98 11.50 -35.30
N THR A 112 -9.47 11.51 -36.54
CA THR A 112 -9.07 12.13 -37.83
C THR A 112 -10.13 11.62 -38.86
N PRO A 113 -10.23 12.02 -40.15
CA PRO A 113 -9.50 13.03 -40.94
C PRO A 113 -10.31 14.26 -41.39
#